data_AF-B9TVS4-F1
#
_entry.id   AF-B9TVS4-F1
#
_cell.length_a   1.000
_cell.length_b   1.000
_cell.length_c   1.000
_cell.angle_alpha   90.00
_cell.angle_beta   90.00
_cell.angle_gamma   90.00
#
_symmetry.space_group_name_H-M   'P 1'
#
loop_
_entity.id
_entity.type
_entity.pdbx_description
1 polymer ?
#
loop_
_entity_poly.entity_id
_entity_poly.type
_entity_poly.pdbx_seq_one_letter_code
_entity_poly.pdbx_strand_id
1 'polypeptide(L)'
;VEDIQVVSTGSLGLDIALGVGGLPRGRVVEIYGPESSGKTTLTLQVIAELQKLGGTAAFIDAEHALDVQYAAKLGVNVPELLISQPDTGEQALEITDALVRSGSIDMIVID
;
A
#
# COMPACT_ATOMS: atom_id res chain seq x y z
N VAL A 1 15.44 16.37 15.80
CA VAL A 1 15.17 15.12 15.07
C VAL A 1 13.84 15.35 14.40
N GLU A 2 13.79 15.46 13.08
CA GLU A 2 12.52 15.60 12.38
C GLU A 2 11.69 14.34 12.64
N ASP A 3 10.44 14.50 13.07
CA ASP A 3 9.52 13.37 13.21
C ASP A 3 9.28 12.77 11.82
N ILE A 4 9.67 11.51 11.66
CA ILE A 4 9.42 10.75 10.43
C ILE A 4 7.92 10.51 10.37
N GLN A 5 7.25 11.03 9.34
CA GLN A 5 5.84 10.74 9.12
C GLN A 5 5.67 9.25 8.79
N VAL A 6 4.75 8.59 9.49
CA VAL A 6 4.47 7.16 9.34
C VAL A 6 2.98 6.89 9.10
N VAL A 7 2.67 5.72 8.55
CA VAL A 7 1.33 5.16 8.41
C VAL A 7 1.29 3.85 9.18
N SER A 8 0.29 3.65 10.05
CA SER A 8 0.14 2.39 10.79
C SER A 8 -0.01 1.22 9.82
N THR A 9 0.57 0.07 10.19
CA THR A 9 0.41 -1.17 9.44
C THR A 9 -0.97 -1.83 9.65
N GLY A 10 -1.82 -1.29 10.53
CA GLY A 10 -3.03 -1.94 11.01
C GLY A 10 -2.78 -3.04 12.05
N SER A 11 -1.51 -3.30 12.38
CA SER A 11 -1.07 -4.26 13.38
C SER A 11 -0.23 -3.58 14.46
N LEU A 12 -0.80 -3.43 15.66
CA LEU A 12 -0.12 -2.82 16.80
C LEU A 12 1.23 -3.49 17.11
N GLY A 13 1.29 -4.82 17.00
CA GLY A 13 2.53 -5.56 17.24
C GLY A 13 3.62 -5.23 16.23
N LEU A 14 3.27 -5.05 14.95
CA LEU A 14 4.21 -4.70 13.91
C LEU A 14 4.65 -3.24 14.01
N ASP A 15 3.72 -2.32 14.30
CA ASP A 15 4.02 -0.90 14.49
C ASP A 15 5.03 -0.68 15.64
N ILE A 16 4.87 -1.43 16.74
CA ILE A 16 5.83 -1.43 17.85
C ILE A 16 7.17 -2.01 17.41
N ALA A 17 7.16 -3.13 16.68
CA ALA A 17 8.39 -3.80 16.23
C ALA A 17 9.21 -2.94 15.25
N LEU A 18 8.56 -2.11 14.44
CA LEU A 18 9.22 -1.16 13.54
C LEU A 18 9.91 0.00 14.28
N GLY A 19 9.58 0.23 15.56
CA GLY A 19 10.20 1.26 16.42
C GLY A 19 9.83 2.71 16.10
N VAL A 20 9.27 2.96 14.91
CA VAL A 20 8.78 4.28 14.46
C VAL A 20 7.25 4.37 14.43
N GLY A 21 6.54 3.29 14.77
CA GLY A 21 5.08 3.27 14.88
C GLY A 21 4.33 3.02 13.57
N GLY A 22 5.02 2.62 12.49
CA GLY A 22 4.40 2.31 11.20
C GLY A 22 5.37 2.34 10.03
N LEU A 23 4.85 2.31 8.80
CA LEU A 23 5.64 2.42 7.58
C LEU A 23 6.01 3.90 7.32
N PRO A 24 7.28 4.23 7.07
CA PRO A 24 7.71 5.61 6.84
C PRO A 24 7.28 6.13 5.47
N ARG A 25 6.72 7.35 5.43
CA ARG A 25 6.32 8.02 4.19
C ARG A 25 7.53 8.44 3.34
N GLY A 26 7.37 8.43 2.02
CA GLY A 26 8.44 8.80 1.08
C GLY A 26 9.62 7.83 1.02
N ARG A 27 9.40 6.57 1.43
CA ARG A 27 10.39 5.49 1.42
C ARG A 27 9.83 4.28 0.68
N VAL A 28 10.74 3.45 0.18
CA VAL A 28 10.40 2.13 -0.37
C VAL A 28 10.43 1.11 0.77
N VAL A 29 9.41 0.26 0.84
CA VAL A 29 9.28 -0.84 1.81
C VAL A 29 9.05 -2.12 1.03
N GLU A 30 9.73 -3.19 1.43
CA GLU A 30 9.56 -4.53 0.86
C GLU A 30 8.90 -5.44 1.90
N ILE A 31 7.82 -6.11 1.50
CA ILE A 31 7.14 -7.13 2.30
C ILE A 31 7.23 -8.43 1.51
N TYR A 32 8.07 -9.36 1.96
CA TYR A 32 8.26 -10.66 1.31
C TYR A 32 7.85 -11.81 2.24
N GLY A 33 7.52 -12.95 1.64
CA GLY A 33 7.10 -14.14 2.37
C GLY A 33 6.43 -15.18 1.48
N PRO A 34 6.19 -16.39 2.01
CA PRO A 34 5.54 -17.47 1.27
C PRO A 34 4.20 -17.08 0.66
N GLU A 35 3.74 -17.84 -0.33
CA GLU A 35 2.37 -17.73 -0.82
C GLU A 35 1.38 -17.89 0.36
N SER A 36 0.30 -17.12 0.35
CA SER A 36 -0.70 -17.13 1.42
C SER A 36 -0.19 -16.74 2.82
N SER A 37 1.00 -16.13 2.94
CA SER A 37 1.51 -15.62 4.22
C SER A 37 0.86 -14.32 4.71
N GLY A 38 -0.08 -13.75 3.93
CA GLY A 38 -0.81 -12.53 4.27
C GLY A 38 -0.18 -11.23 3.78
N LYS A 39 0.72 -11.26 2.78
CA LYS A 39 1.37 -10.06 2.20
C LYS A 39 0.34 -9.04 1.71
N THR A 40 -0.52 -9.46 0.77
CA THR A 40 -1.59 -8.64 0.20
C THR A 40 -2.61 -8.20 1.26
N THR A 41 -2.91 -9.06 2.24
CA THR A 41 -3.78 -8.68 3.38
C THR A 41 -3.17 -7.53 4.18
N LEU A 42 -1.86 -7.60 4.48
CA LEU A 42 -1.16 -6.55 5.22
C LEU A 42 -1.11 -5.25 4.41
N THR A 43 -0.82 -5.31 3.11
CA THR A 43 -0.79 -4.10 2.27
C THR A 43 -2.16 -3.42 2.20
N LEU A 44 -3.24 -4.21 2.06
CA LEU A 44 -4.61 -3.68 2.09
C LEU A 44 -4.98 -3.08 3.46
N GLN A 45 -4.51 -3.65 4.58
CA GLN A 45 -4.70 -3.04 5.90
C GLN A 45 -3.97 -1.70 6.03
N VAL A 46 -2.75 -1.60 5.52
CA VAL A 46 -2.00 -0.33 5.52
C VAL A 46 -2.72 0.72 4.66
N ILE A 47 -3.24 0.33 3.49
CA ILE A 47 -4.07 1.21 2.64
C ILE A 47 -5.30 1.70 3.41
N ALA A 48 -6.00 0.80 4.11
CA ALA A 48 -7.16 1.18 4.91
C ALA A 48 -6.79 2.18 6.03
N GLU A 49 -5.66 1.98 6.73
CA GLU A 49 -5.17 2.93 7.73
C GLU A 49 -4.82 4.29 7.11
N LEU A 50 -4.18 4.31 5.93
CA LEU A 50 -3.90 5.56 5.20
C LEU A 50 -5.17 6.31 4.82
N GLN A 51 -6.16 5.60 4.27
CA GLN A 51 -7.42 6.21 3.84
C GLN A 51 -8.22 6.78 5.02
N LYS A 52 -8.12 6.20 6.22
CA LYS A 52 -8.69 6.78 7.45
C LYS A 52 -8.08 8.13 7.80
N LEU A 53 -6.82 8.37 7.42
CA LEU A 53 -6.13 9.65 7.57
C LEU A 53 -6.42 10.63 6.43
N GLY A 54 -7.29 10.25 5.48
CA GLY A 54 -7.62 11.04 4.29
C GLY A 54 -6.57 10.97 3.18
N GLY A 55 -5.64 10.03 3.25
CA GLY A 55 -4.62 9.82 2.21
C GLY A 55 -5.14 9.00 1.02
N THR A 56 -4.52 9.20 -0.13
CA THR A 56 -4.84 8.51 -1.39
C THR A 56 -3.86 7.39 -1.66
N ALA A 57 -4.35 6.21 -2.05
CA ALA A 57 -3.54 5.05 -2.38
C ALA A 57 -3.71 4.63 -3.84
N ALA A 58 -2.66 4.02 -4.39
CA ALA A 58 -2.71 3.26 -5.62
C ALA A 58 -2.26 1.82 -5.39
N PHE A 59 -2.89 0.88 -6.11
CA PHE A 59 -2.57 -0.54 -6.10
C PHE A 59 -2.27 -0.97 -7.54
N ILE A 60 -1.02 -1.36 -7.78
CA ILE A 60 -0.55 -1.90 -9.05
C ILE A 60 -0.61 -3.42 -8.93
N ASP A 61 -1.66 -4.02 -9.47
CA ASP A 61 -1.98 -5.45 -9.44
C ASP A 61 -1.35 -6.14 -10.66
N ALA A 62 -0.04 -6.39 -10.58
CA ALA A 62 0.72 -7.15 -11.57
C ALA A 62 0.40 -8.65 -11.53
N GLU A 63 -0.06 -9.19 -10.39
CA GLU A 63 -0.51 -10.59 -10.26
C GLU A 63 -1.95 -10.85 -10.75
N HIS A 64 -2.71 -9.80 -11.07
CA HIS A 64 -4.12 -9.87 -11.51
C HIS A 64 -5.00 -10.65 -10.52
N ALA A 65 -4.71 -10.53 -9.23
CA ALA A 65 -5.26 -11.36 -8.16
C ALA A 65 -6.05 -10.58 -7.10
N LEU A 66 -6.18 -9.25 -7.24
CA LEU A 66 -6.85 -8.42 -6.25
C LEU A 66 -8.36 -8.71 -6.16
N ASP A 67 -8.81 -9.18 -4.99
CA ASP A 67 -10.24 -9.27 -4.65
C ASP A 67 -10.74 -7.97 -4.01
N VAL A 68 -11.44 -7.16 -4.81
CA VAL A 68 -12.06 -5.90 -4.36
C VAL A 68 -13.09 -6.06 -3.24
N GLN A 69 -13.79 -7.19 -3.17
CA GLN A 69 -14.75 -7.46 -2.09
C GLN A 69 -14.02 -7.77 -0.79
N TYR A 70 -12.90 -8.49 -0.86
CA TYR A 70 -12.05 -8.74 0.29
C TYR A 70 -11.38 -7.45 0.79
N ALA A 71 -10.85 -6.62 -0.11
CA ALA A 71 -10.30 -5.30 0.23
C ALA A 71 -11.32 -4.43 0.97
N ALA A 72 -12.57 -4.36 0.48
CA ALA A 72 -13.64 -3.62 1.15
C ALA A 72 -13.93 -4.15 2.57
N LYS A 73 -13.90 -5.48 2.78
CA LYS A 73 -14.07 -6.09 4.11
C LYS A 73 -12.92 -5.76 5.07
N LEU A 74 -11.72 -5.50 4.56
CA LEU A 74 -10.57 -5.03 5.35
C LEU A 74 -10.64 -3.53 5.68
N GLY A 75 -11.65 -2.81 5.18
CA GLY A 75 -11.84 -1.38 5.44
C GLY A 75 -11.24 -0.46 4.40
N VAL A 76 -10.78 -0.99 3.26
CA VAL A 76 -10.34 -0.18 2.12
C VAL A 76 -11.55 0.51 1.51
N ASN A 77 -11.44 1.82 1.30
CA ASN A 77 -12.36 2.59 0.47
C ASN A 77 -12.03 2.32 -1.01
N VAL A 78 -12.55 1.19 -1.52
CA VAL A 78 -12.30 0.70 -2.89
C VAL A 78 -12.67 1.71 -3.97
N PRO A 79 -13.80 2.45 -3.90
CA PRO A 79 -14.12 3.49 -4.87
C PRO A 79 -13.05 4.57 -5.05
N GLU A 80 -12.29 4.88 -4.00
CA GLU A 80 -11.21 5.88 -4.00
C GLU A 80 -9.81 5.25 -4.14
N LEU A 81 -9.72 3.93 -4.33
CA LEU A 81 -8.47 3.24 -4.58
C LEU A 81 -8.16 3.26 -6.07
N LEU A 82 -7.03 3.85 -6.46
CA LEU A 82 -6.56 3.76 -7.84
C LEU A 82 -6.03 2.34 -8.09
N ILE A 83 -6.62 1.61 -9.01
CA ILE A 83 -6.19 0.24 -9.35
C ILE A 83 -5.64 0.26 -10.78
N SER A 84 -4.48 -0.35 -10.97
CA SER A 84 -3.88 -0.56 -12.29
C SER A 84 -3.48 -2.02 -12.45
N GLN A 85 -3.80 -2.61 -13.60
CA GLN A 85 -3.43 -3.98 -13.96
C GLN A 85 -2.52 -3.93 -15.18
N PRO A 86 -1.19 -3.83 -14.99
CA PRO A 86 -0.24 -3.76 -16.08
C PRO A 86 -0.07 -5.13 -16.76
N ASP A 87 0.33 -5.09 -18.02
CA ASP A 87 0.69 -6.25 -18.85
C ASP A 87 2.14 -6.71 -18.61
N THR A 88 3.03 -5.80 -18.17
CA THR A 88 4.45 -6.09 -17.92
C THR A 88 5.00 -5.40 -16.68
N GLY A 89 6.12 -5.90 -16.15
CA GLY A 89 6.82 -5.29 -15.02
C GLY A 89 7.35 -3.90 -15.34
N GLU A 90 7.83 -3.66 -16.57
CA GLU A 90 8.26 -2.34 -17.02
C GLU A 90 7.11 -1.34 -16.98
N GLN A 91 5.93 -1.74 -17.48
CA GLN A 91 4.74 -0.90 -17.43
C GLN A 91 4.31 -0.60 -15.98
N ALA A 92 4.38 -1.59 -15.09
CA ALA A 92 4.10 -1.39 -13.66
C ALA A 92 5.00 -0.30 -13.05
N LEU A 93 6.29 -0.33 -13.39
CA LEU A 93 7.27 0.66 -12.92
C LEU A 93 7.09 2.03 -13.57
N GLU A 94 6.74 2.11 -14.85
CA GLU A 94 6.42 3.37 -15.53
C GLU A 94 5.20 4.06 -14.91
N ILE A 95 4.15 3.29 -14.61
CA ILE A 95 2.96 3.79 -13.91
C ILE A 95 3.33 4.26 -12.51
N THR A 96 4.13 3.48 -11.78
CA THR A 96 4.62 3.86 -10.45
C THR A 96 5.40 5.18 -10.49
N ASP A 97 6.36 5.34 -11.41
CA ASP A 97 7.15 6.58 -11.56
C ASP A 97 6.24 7.77 -11.89
N ALA A 98 5.25 7.60 -12.77
CA ALA A 98 4.28 8.65 -13.10
C ALA A 98 3.44 9.08 -11.88
N LEU A 99 2.97 8.13 -11.08
CA LEU A 99 2.19 8.40 -9.86
C LEU A 99 3.03 9.04 -8.76
N VAL A 100 4.30 8.67 -8.61
CA VAL A 100 5.22 9.34 -7.67
C VAL A 100 5.45 10.79 -8.11
N ARG A 101 5.68 11.03 -9.42
CA ARG A 101 5.93 12.37 -9.96
C ARG A 101 4.72 13.29 -9.90
N SER A 102 3.50 12.76 -9.96
CA SER A 102 2.29 13.58 -9.86
C SER A 102 2.15 14.23 -8.48
N GLY A 103 2.72 13.62 -7.44
CA GLY A 103 2.58 14.04 -6.04
C GLY A 103 1.15 13.92 -5.50
N SER A 104 0.25 13.26 -6.24
CA SER A 104 -1.17 13.12 -5.88
C SER A 104 -1.49 11.83 -5.12
N ILE A 105 -0.53 10.92 -4.99
CA ILE A 105 -0.67 9.62 -4.33
C ILE A 105 0.26 9.58 -3.12
N ASP A 106 -0.30 9.24 -1.96
CA ASP A 106 0.43 9.17 -0.69
C ASP A 106 1.10 7.80 -0.49
N MET A 107 0.57 6.75 -1.11
CA MET A 107 1.09 5.37 -1.05
C MET A 107 0.81 4.61 -2.34
N ILE A 108 1.82 3.89 -2.82
CA ILE A 108 1.70 2.99 -3.96
C ILE A 108 2.10 1.60 -3.48
N VAL A 109 1.22 0.62 -3.68
CA VAL A 109 1.51 -0.80 -3.49
C VAL A 109 1.68 -1.42 -4.87
N ILE A 110 2.72 -2.23 -5.03
CA ILE A 110 2.95 -3.04 -6.23
C ILE A 110 2.86 -4.49 -5.77
N ASP A 111 1.88 -5.22 -6.29
CA ASP A 111 1.63 -6.64 -6.03
C ASP A 111 1.65 -7.40 -7.37
#